data_AF-A0AAN6D0R4-F1
#
_entry.id   AF-A0AAN6D0R4-F1
#
_cell.length_a   1.000
_cell.length_b   1.000
_cell.length_c   1.000
_cell.angle_alpha   90.00
_cell.angle_beta   90.00
_cell.angle_gamma   90.00
#
_symmetry.space_group_name_H-M   'P 1'
#
loop_
_entity.id
_entity.type
_entity.pdbx_description
1 polymer ?
#
loop_
_entity_poly.entity_id
_entity_poly.type
_entity_poly.pdbx_seq_one_letter_code
_entity_poly.pdbx_strand_id
1 'polypeptide(L)'
;MPIELLLSPVMRPVVLAKSVLFHPHRRSSRYVPHIIDLDEENCSEFAVRRRFGTGSKIFDVYDTKAEGSGPLGPTEASKRLFWFVRSRAVKGAYKMYNSEILGTGPNGEDEPCAALRAGLRSNILLIRAPDVPVTELGWHIINHRVDALDQYRMFTLADGATYQWTTEGKFLEKVRNVGEKESEVRERIGQVIPAGASGFTVKVDESKIPKELALASALCSYVDHWNTNLAVGGIYYARKYSHVRWKRD
;
A
#
# COMPACT_ATOMS: atom_id res chain seq x y z
N MET A 1 9.58 14.66 -14.25
CA MET A 1 8.53 15.57 -13.72
C MET A 1 8.59 16.88 -14.50
N PRO A 2 7.73 17.08 -15.51
CA PRO A 2 7.21 18.44 -15.77
C PRO A 2 5.71 18.53 -16.14
N ILE A 3 5.15 17.54 -16.85
CA ILE A 3 3.80 17.65 -17.45
C ILE A 3 2.68 17.47 -16.41
N GLU A 4 2.85 16.53 -15.49
CA GLU A 4 1.84 16.25 -14.46
C GLU A 4 1.57 17.46 -13.55
N LEU A 5 2.60 18.25 -13.24
CA LEU A 5 2.52 19.50 -12.46
C LEU A 5 1.68 20.56 -13.18
N LEU A 6 1.94 20.76 -14.47
CA LEU A 6 1.22 21.70 -15.34
C LEU A 6 -0.25 21.30 -15.52
N LEU A 7 -0.51 20.01 -15.69
CA LEU A 7 -1.85 19.50 -15.95
C LEU A 7 -2.68 19.29 -14.66
N SER A 8 -2.04 19.18 -13.49
CA SER A 8 -2.73 18.88 -12.23
C SER A 8 -3.87 19.85 -11.87
N PRO A 9 -3.78 21.18 -12.10
CA PRO A 9 -4.86 22.12 -11.78
C PRO A 9 -6.11 21.91 -12.65
N VAL A 10 -5.93 21.35 -13.85
CA VAL A 10 -7.03 21.07 -14.80
C VAL A 10 -7.54 19.65 -14.64
N MET A 11 -6.66 18.66 -14.49
CA MET A 11 -7.05 17.25 -14.37
C MET A 11 -7.84 16.97 -13.10
N ARG A 12 -7.53 17.63 -11.97
CA ARG A 12 -8.24 17.42 -10.70
C ARG A 12 -9.73 17.77 -10.78
N PRO A 13 -10.14 18.98 -11.20
CA PRO A 13 -11.55 19.31 -11.33
C PRO A 13 -12.26 18.44 -12.37
N VAL A 14 -11.59 18.06 -13.46
CA VAL A 14 -12.17 17.15 -14.47
C VAL A 14 -12.44 15.75 -13.90
N VAL A 15 -11.48 15.17 -13.19
CA VAL A 15 -11.66 13.85 -12.55
C VAL A 15 -12.72 13.91 -11.45
N LEU A 16 -12.76 15.01 -10.68
CA LEU A 16 -13.79 15.25 -9.69
C LEU A 16 -15.18 15.34 -10.33
N ALA A 17 -15.35 16.18 -11.36
CA ALA A 17 -16.62 16.33 -12.07
C ALA A 17 -17.09 15.01 -12.69
N LYS A 18 -16.19 14.26 -13.35
CA LYS A 18 -16.48 12.92 -13.84
C LYS A 18 -16.97 12.02 -12.71
N SER A 19 -16.26 11.99 -11.59
CA SER A 19 -16.64 11.11 -10.49
C SER A 19 -18.01 11.43 -9.89
N VAL A 20 -18.35 12.71 -9.75
CA VAL A 20 -19.65 13.18 -9.26
C VAL A 20 -20.76 12.80 -10.24
N LEU A 21 -20.53 13.00 -11.55
CA LEU A 21 -21.50 12.68 -12.60
C LEU A 21 -21.77 11.17 -12.71
N PHE A 22 -20.75 10.33 -12.57
CA PHE A 22 -20.90 8.87 -12.64
C PHE A 22 -21.25 8.22 -11.29
N HIS A 23 -21.24 8.95 -10.18
CA HIS A 23 -21.53 8.40 -8.85
C HIS A 23 -22.95 7.79 -8.75
N PRO A 24 -24.03 8.46 -9.20
CA PRO A 24 -25.37 7.87 -9.13
C PRO A 24 -25.48 6.56 -9.92
N HIS A 25 -24.92 6.53 -11.13
CA HIS A 25 -24.91 5.33 -11.98
C HIS A 25 -24.10 4.18 -11.36
N ARG A 26 -22.96 4.47 -10.73
CA ARG A 26 -22.17 3.46 -10.03
C ARG A 26 -22.96 2.85 -8.87
N ARG A 27 -23.61 3.69 -8.07
CA ARG A 27 -24.41 3.27 -6.92
C ARG A 27 -25.63 2.43 -7.32
N SER A 28 -26.21 2.67 -8.49
CA SER A 28 -27.36 1.90 -9.00
C SER A 28 -26.97 0.64 -9.77
N SER A 29 -25.69 0.49 -10.13
CA SER A 29 -25.21 -0.69 -10.87
C SER A 29 -25.25 -1.92 -9.98
N ARG A 30 -25.95 -2.98 -10.43
CA ARG A 30 -25.84 -4.31 -9.84
C ARG A 30 -24.50 -4.92 -10.22
N TYR A 31 -23.52 -4.75 -9.35
CA TYR A 31 -22.21 -5.35 -9.46
C TYR A 31 -21.97 -6.19 -8.23
N VAL A 32 -21.95 -7.52 -8.40
CA VAL A 32 -21.86 -8.49 -7.31
C VAL A 32 -20.75 -9.49 -7.66
N PRO A 33 -19.50 -9.23 -7.23
CA PRO A 33 -18.42 -10.18 -7.41
C PRO A 33 -18.55 -11.32 -6.39
N HIS A 34 -17.96 -12.48 -6.71
CA HIS A 34 -17.82 -13.56 -5.77
C HIS A 34 -16.63 -13.30 -4.82
N ILE A 35 -16.89 -13.11 -3.53
CA ILE A 35 -15.85 -12.81 -2.53
C ILE A 35 -15.51 -14.08 -1.77
N ILE A 36 -14.22 -14.41 -1.74
CA ILE A 36 -13.66 -15.45 -0.86
C ILE A 36 -13.01 -14.74 0.32
N ASP A 37 -13.46 -15.08 1.52
CA ASP A 37 -12.99 -14.44 2.75
C ASP A 37 -11.56 -14.83 3.12
N LEU A 38 -10.94 -13.98 3.95
CA LEU A 38 -9.58 -14.18 4.41
C LEU A 38 -9.55 -15.32 5.42
N ASP A 39 -8.69 -16.31 5.16
CA ASP A 39 -8.34 -17.31 6.14
C ASP A 39 -7.32 -16.72 7.13
N GLU A 40 -7.81 -16.22 8.26
CA GLU A 40 -6.97 -15.54 9.25
C GLU A 40 -5.96 -16.45 9.94
N GLU A 41 -6.21 -17.77 9.99
CA GLU A 41 -5.34 -18.73 10.69
C GLU A 41 -3.99 -18.88 9.99
N ASN A 42 -4.00 -18.82 8.65
CA ASN A 42 -2.81 -18.95 7.80
C ASN A 42 -2.07 -17.62 7.55
N CYS A 43 -2.51 -16.52 8.17
CA CYS A 43 -1.92 -15.20 7.95
C CYS A 43 -0.78 -14.89 8.92
N SER A 44 0.28 -14.29 8.39
CA SER A 44 1.29 -13.59 9.18
C SER A 44 0.81 -12.18 9.52
N GLU A 45 1.21 -11.64 10.68
CA GLU A 45 0.74 -10.34 11.16
C GLU A 45 1.89 -9.41 11.53
N PHE A 46 1.97 -8.28 10.83
CA PHE A 46 3.03 -7.30 10.93
C PHE A 46 2.53 -5.94 11.39
N ALA A 47 3.12 -5.40 12.46
CA ALA A 47 2.84 -4.05 12.95
C ALA A 47 3.75 -3.03 12.26
N VAL A 48 3.18 -2.17 11.42
CA VAL A 48 3.86 -1.01 10.83
C VAL A 48 3.62 0.20 11.75
N ARG A 49 4.69 0.71 12.38
CA ARG A 49 4.61 1.76 13.39
C ARG A 49 5.53 2.93 13.08
N ARG A 50 5.04 4.14 13.28
CA ARG A 50 5.79 5.38 13.12
C ARG A 50 6.84 5.48 14.23
N ARG A 51 8.11 5.65 13.87
CA ARG A 51 9.18 5.86 14.83
C ARG A 51 9.00 7.18 15.59
N PHE A 52 9.06 7.12 16.92
CA PHE A 52 8.96 8.29 17.79
C PHE A 52 9.98 9.38 17.42
N GLY A 53 9.59 10.65 17.51
CA GLY A 53 10.44 11.80 17.18
C GLY A 53 10.70 12.05 15.68
N THR A 54 10.32 11.13 14.77
CA THR A 54 10.68 11.29 13.34
C THR A 54 9.63 12.01 12.50
N GLY A 55 8.39 12.17 12.98
CA GLY A 55 7.34 12.90 12.25
C GLY A 55 6.96 12.28 10.91
N SER A 56 6.51 11.02 10.94
CA SER A 56 6.09 10.21 9.77
C SER A 56 7.15 10.16 8.66
N LYS A 57 8.43 10.25 9.05
CA LYS A 57 9.58 10.06 8.16
C LYS A 57 10.06 8.62 8.20
N ILE A 58 9.90 7.94 9.33
CA ILE A 58 10.33 6.56 9.50
C ILE A 58 9.17 5.72 10.02
N PHE A 59 8.96 4.58 9.38
CA PHE A 59 8.06 3.53 9.85
C PHE A 59 8.87 2.26 10.05
N ASP A 60 8.79 1.69 11.25
CA ASP A 60 9.38 0.41 11.60
C ASP A 60 8.32 -0.69 11.45
N VAL A 61 8.74 -1.86 10.98
CA VAL A 61 7.89 -3.03 10.80
C VAL A 61 8.33 -4.11 11.77
N TYR A 62 7.37 -4.63 12.51
CA TYR A 62 7.60 -5.63 13.54
C TYR A 62 6.69 -6.83 13.34
N ASP A 63 7.18 -8.01 13.70
CA ASP A 63 6.33 -9.19 13.85
C ASP A 63 5.56 -9.11 15.17
N THR A 64 4.24 -9.28 15.10
CA THR A 64 3.36 -9.27 16.28
C THR A 64 3.27 -10.64 16.96
N LYS A 65 3.61 -11.72 16.26
CA LYS A 65 3.58 -13.10 16.77
C LYS A 65 4.92 -13.54 17.38
N ALA A 66 5.98 -12.76 17.20
CA ALA A 66 7.30 -13.04 17.78
C ALA A 66 7.29 -13.02 19.32
N GLU A 67 8.19 -13.80 19.94
CA GLU A 67 8.28 -13.95 21.39
C GLU A 67 8.55 -12.61 22.10
N GLY A 68 7.70 -12.28 23.08
CA GLY A 68 7.76 -11.00 23.79
C GLY A 68 7.24 -9.80 22.98
N SER A 69 6.59 -10.03 21.84
CA SER A 69 5.90 -9.00 21.05
C SER A 69 4.46 -8.82 21.52
N GLY A 70 3.99 -7.57 21.52
CA GLY A 70 2.59 -7.22 21.76
C GLY A 70 1.86 -6.85 20.47
N PRO A 71 0.58 -6.42 20.55
CA PRO A 71 -0.22 -5.99 19.39
C PRO A 71 0.33 -4.75 18.65
N LEU A 72 1.33 -4.08 19.23
CA LEU A 72 2.01 -2.93 18.64
C LEU A 72 3.42 -3.27 18.13
N GLY A 73 3.85 -4.53 18.20
CA GLY A 73 5.23 -4.93 18.05
C GLY A 73 6.02 -4.82 19.37
N PRO A 74 7.29 -5.25 19.38
CA PRO A 74 8.18 -5.10 20.52
C PRO A 74 8.56 -3.62 20.73
N THR A 75 8.80 -3.26 21.99
CA THR A 75 9.24 -1.90 22.38
C THR A 75 10.67 -1.59 21.90
N GLU A 76 11.45 -2.63 21.59
CA GLU A 76 12.85 -2.53 21.18
C GLU A 76 12.99 -2.28 19.68
N ALA A 77 13.73 -1.23 19.31
CA ALA A 77 13.98 -0.87 17.91
C ALA A 77 14.90 -1.84 17.16
N SER A 78 15.63 -2.71 17.88
CA SER A 78 16.52 -3.74 17.33
C SER A 78 15.75 -4.91 16.72
N LYS A 79 14.54 -5.18 17.20
CA LYS A 79 13.70 -6.30 16.73
C LYS A 79 12.86 -5.96 15.48
N ARG A 80 13.20 -4.88 14.77
CA ARG A 80 12.52 -4.51 13.52
C ARG A 80 12.95 -5.45 12.40
N LEU A 81 11.98 -5.96 11.65
CA LEU A 81 12.23 -6.77 10.45
C LEU A 81 12.53 -5.88 9.24
N PHE A 82 11.72 -4.83 9.09
CA PHE A 82 11.90 -3.85 8.03
C PHE A 82 11.76 -2.44 8.59
N TRP A 83 12.27 -1.46 7.83
CA TRP A 83 11.93 -0.07 8.09
C TRP A 83 11.87 0.73 6.79
N PHE A 84 10.93 1.67 6.76
CA PHE A 84 10.73 2.60 5.68
C PHE A 84 11.32 3.95 6.06
N VAL A 85 12.21 4.48 5.22
CA VAL A 85 12.78 5.82 5.36
C VAL A 85 12.26 6.71 4.25
N ARG A 86 11.59 7.80 4.62
CA ARG A 86 11.08 8.77 3.67
C ARG A 86 12.22 9.50 2.97
N SER A 87 12.09 9.65 1.65
CA SER A 87 12.97 10.52 0.87
C SER A 87 12.90 11.97 1.37
N ARG A 88 14.05 12.64 1.37
CA ARG A 88 14.14 14.10 1.63
C ARG A 88 13.65 14.91 0.43
N ALA A 89 13.83 14.38 -0.78
CA ALA A 89 13.54 15.09 -2.03
C ALA A 89 12.05 15.07 -2.39
N VAL A 90 11.35 13.96 -2.11
CA VAL A 90 9.96 13.75 -2.53
C VAL A 90 9.10 13.31 -1.36
N LYS A 91 8.06 14.08 -1.03
CA LYS A 91 7.08 13.70 -0.01
C LYS A 91 6.21 12.56 -0.55
N GLY A 92 6.06 11.49 0.24
CA GLY A 92 5.34 10.29 -0.18
C GLY A 92 6.21 9.23 -0.87
N ALA A 93 7.51 9.50 -1.06
CA ALA A 93 8.47 8.49 -1.48
C ALA A 93 9.21 7.91 -0.26
N TYR A 94 9.35 6.59 -0.21
CA TYR A 94 10.06 5.86 0.85
C TYR A 94 11.01 4.84 0.25
N LYS A 95 12.09 4.55 0.98
CA LYS A 95 12.95 3.38 0.77
C LYS A 95 12.68 2.40 1.89
N MET A 96 12.44 1.15 1.54
CA MET A 96 12.30 0.03 2.47
C MET A 96 13.65 -0.66 2.61
N TYR A 97 13.99 -1.06 3.83
CA TYR A 97 15.20 -1.80 4.16
C TYR A 97 14.81 -3.03 4.98
N ASN A 98 15.62 -4.09 4.86
CA ASN A 98 15.43 -5.37 5.57
C ASN A 98 16.61 -5.58 6.53
N SER A 99 16.30 -6.01 7.77
CA SER A 99 17.31 -6.33 8.80
C SER A 99 18.23 -7.48 8.42
N GLU A 100 17.79 -8.42 7.58
CA GLU A 100 18.56 -9.62 7.22
C GLU A 100 19.71 -9.34 6.25
N ILE A 101 19.68 -8.21 5.54
CA ILE A 101 20.66 -7.85 4.51
C ILE A 101 21.42 -6.56 4.83
N LEU A 102 21.53 -6.21 6.11
CA LEU A 102 22.31 -5.07 6.61
C LEU A 102 23.78 -5.16 6.20
N GLY A 103 24.36 -4.03 5.83
CA GLY A 103 25.79 -3.92 5.50
C GLY A 103 26.25 -4.81 4.33
N THR A 104 25.34 -5.26 3.47
CA THR A 104 25.68 -6.12 2.31
C THR A 104 26.02 -5.33 1.05
N GLY A 105 25.98 -4.00 1.09
CA GLY A 105 26.39 -3.16 -0.04
C GLY A 105 27.90 -3.17 -0.28
N PRO A 106 28.38 -2.67 -1.45
CA PRO A 106 29.78 -2.74 -1.85
C PRO A 106 30.78 -2.13 -0.85
N ASN A 107 30.31 -1.15 -0.07
CA ASN A 107 31.10 -0.44 0.95
C ASN A 107 30.64 -0.76 2.39
N GLY A 108 29.92 -1.87 2.60
CA GLY A 108 29.31 -2.19 3.89
C GLY A 108 28.09 -1.31 4.22
N GLU A 109 27.47 -0.71 3.20
CA GLU A 109 26.30 0.16 3.36
C GLU A 109 24.99 -0.64 3.33
N ASP A 110 23.95 -0.08 3.95
CA ASP A 110 22.61 -0.65 3.91
C ASP A 110 21.94 -0.36 2.56
N GLU A 111 21.70 -1.40 1.79
CA GLU A 111 20.99 -1.32 0.52
C GLU A 111 19.47 -1.39 0.75
N PRO A 112 18.67 -0.56 0.04
CA PRO A 112 17.22 -0.67 0.10
C PRO A 112 16.73 -1.94 -0.61
N CYS A 113 15.84 -2.69 0.03
CA CYS A 113 15.17 -3.84 -0.59
C CYS A 113 14.08 -3.39 -1.58
N ALA A 114 13.45 -2.24 -1.31
CA ALA A 114 12.48 -1.64 -2.22
C ALA A 114 12.49 -0.10 -2.16
N ALA A 115 12.06 0.55 -3.24
CA ALA A 115 11.77 1.97 -3.27
C ALA A 115 10.32 2.17 -3.72
N LEU A 116 9.55 2.98 -2.99
CA LEU A 116 8.15 3.21 -3.29
C LEU A 116 7.83 4.70 -3.39
N ARG A 117 6.87 5.01 -4.24
CA ARG A 117 6.33 6.36 -4.41
C ARG A 117 4.81 6.30 -4.37
N ALA A 118 4.22 6.98 -3.41
CA ALA A 118 2.78 7.19 -3.34
C ALA A 118 2.37 8.46 -4.10
N GLY A 119 1.20 8.42 -4.75
CA GLY A 119 0.60 9.55 -5.45
C GLY A 119 -0.29 9.15 -6.63
N LEU A 120 -0.50 10.09 -7.57
CA LEU A 120 -1.40 9.89 -8.73
C LEU A 120 -1.06 8.61 -9.52
N ARG A 121 0.24 8.41 -9.76
CA ARG A 121 0.81 7.17 -10.25
C ARG A 121 1.73 6.63 -9.18
N SER A 122 1.21 5.69 -8.40
CA SER A 122 2.00 5.05 -7.36
C SER A 122 2.86 3.95 -7.99
N ASN A 123 4.05 3.73 -7.47
CA ASN A 123 4.90 2.64 -7.92
C ASN A 123 5.78 2.08 -6.79
N ILE A 124 6.18 0.84 -6.96
CA ILE A 124 7.14 0.14 -6.13
C ILE A 124 8.21 -0.41 -7.06
N LEU A 125 9.47 -0.14 -6.76
CA LEU A 125 10.62 -0.80 -7.34
C LEU A 125 11.12 -1.80 -6.31
N LEU A 126 10.87 -3.08 -6.52
CA LEU A 126 11.47 -4.15 -5.71
C LEU A 126 12.89 -4.39 -6.24
N ILE A 127 13.89 -4.08 -5.42
CA ILE A 127 15.30 -4.09 -5.83
C ILE A 127 15.92 -5.43 -5.46
N ARG A 128 15.69 -5.86 -4.21
CA ARG A 128 16.34 -7.04 -3.64
C ARG A 128 15.47 -7.62 -2.54
N ALA A 129 15.08 -8.87 -2.70
CA ALA A 129 14.36 -9.63 -1.67
C ALA A 129 14.80 -11.11 -1.79
N PRO A 130 15.55 -11.65 -0.81
CA PRO A 130 16.18 -12.98 -0.92
C PRO A 130 15.17 -14.11 -1.15
N ASP A 131 14.02 -14.03 -0.51
CA ASP A 131 13.00 -15.08 -0.50
C ASP A 131 11.96 -14.92 -1.61
N VAL A 132 12.10 -13.89 -2.46
CA VAL A 132 11.12 -13.54 -3.48
C VAL A 132 11.58 -14.02 -4.86
N PRO A 133 10.69 -14.61 -5.68
CA PRO A 133 11.03 -14.97 -7.05
C PRO A 133 11.64 -13.81 -7.83
N VAL A 134 12.71 -14.08 -8.58
CA VAL A 134 13.42 -13.06 -9.39
C VAL A 134 12.48 -12.36 -10.38
N THR A 135 11.43 -13.04 -10.83
CA THR A 135 10.39 -12.50 -11.71
C THR A 135 9.62 -11.33 -11.10
N GLU A 136 9.56 -11.23 -9.78
CA GLU A 136 8.91 -10.13 -9.07
C GLU A 136 9.86 -8.94 -8.83
N LEU A 137 11.16 -9.05 -9.14
CA LEU A 137 12.06 -7.91 -9.06
C LEU A 137 11.74 -6.90 -10.16
N GLY A 138 11.90 -5.62 -9.85
CA GLY A 138 11.64 -4.53 -10.78
C GLY A 138 10.41 -3.69 -10.43
N TRP A 139 9.82 -3.08 -11.46
CA TRP A 139 8.79 -2.05 -11.29
C TRP A 139 7.39 -2.65 -11.24
N HIS A 140 6.71 -2.39 -10.13
CA HIS A 140 5.29 -2.63 -9.91
C HIS A 140 4.54 -1.31 -9.95
N ILE A 141 3.67 -1.14 -10.95
CA ILE A 141 2.88 0.08 -11.11
C ILE A 141 1.55 -0.10 -10.38
N ILE A 142 1.25 0.82 -9.46
CA ILE A 142 -0.02 0.85 -8.75
C ILE A 142 -0.94 1.85 -9.44
N ASN A 143 -1.98 1.30 -10.06
CA ASN A 143 -3.03 2.03 -10.75
C ASN A 143 -4.21 2.31 -9.82
N HIS A 144 -4.96 3.35 -10.15
CA HIS A 144 -6.18 3.70 -9.43
C HIS A 144 -7.41 3.30 -10.23
N ARG A 145 -8.31 2.54 -9.63
CA ARG A 145 -9.59 2.15 -10.24
C ARG A 145 -10.74 2.43 -9.27
N VAL A 146 -11.89 2.81 -9.80
CA VAL A 146 -13.13 2.97 -9.02
C VAL A 146 -14.24 2.24 -9.75
N ASP A 147 -14.94 1.37 -9.03
CA ASP A 147 -16.13 0.71 -9.53
C ASP A 147 -17.38 1.10 -8.71
N ALA A 148 -18.41 0.26 -8.72
CA ALA A 148 -19.65 0.46 -7.97
C ALA A 148 -19.53 0.22 -6.46
N LEU A 149 -18.55 -0.59 -6.04
CA LEU A 149 -18.37 -1.04 -4.67
C LEU A 149 -17.33 -0.22 -3.93
N ASP A 150 -16.17 0.04 -4.54
CA ASP A 150 -15.08 0.70 -3.84
C ASP A 150 -14.10 1.43 -4.78
N GLN A 151 -13.08 2.04 -4.17
CA GLN A 151 -11.90 2.62 -4.79
C GLN A 151 -10.69 1.71 -4.50
N TYR A 152 -9.93 1.40 -5.53
CA TYR A 152 -8.91 0.37 -5.50
C TYR A 152 -7.54 0.90 -5.90
N ARG A 153 -6.51 0.38 -5.21
CA ARG A 153 -5.12 0.46 -5.64
C ARG A 153 -4.71 -0.89 -6.20
N MET A 154 -4.66 -0.95 -7.52
CA MET A 154 -4.45 -2.18 -8.28
C MET A 154 -3.01 -2.28 -8.78
N PHE A 155 -2.45 -3.47 -8.72
CA PHE A 155 -1.16 -3.81 -9.31
C PHE A 155 -1.21 -5.26 -9.82
N THR A 156 -0.28 -5.62 -10.69
CA THR A 156 -0.19 -6.96 -11.28
C THR A 156 1.18 -7.53 -10.94
N LEU A 157 1.22 -8.77 -10.49
CA LEU A 157 2.46 -9.49 -10.21
C LEU A 157 2.88 -10.34 -11.42
N ALA A 158 4.05 -10.97 -11.35
CA ALA A 158 4.57 -11.76 -12.46
C ALA A 158 3.73 -13.02 -12.76
N ASP A 159 2.91 -13.46 -11.80
CA ASP A 159 1.92 -14.52 -12.00
C ASP A 159 0.75 -14.12 -12.93
N GLY A 160 0.70 -12.86 -13.37
CA GLY A 160 -0.33 -12.30 -14.23
C GLY A 160 -1.64 -12.01 -13.49
N ALA A 161 -1.73 -12.30 -12.20
CA ALA A 161 -2.90 -11.99 -11.41
C ALA A 161 -2.93 -10.51 -11.01
N THR A 162 -4.14 -9.97 -10.91
CA THR A 162 -4.35 -8.60 -10.43
C THR A 162 -4.57 -8.63 -8.94
N TYR A 163 -3.87 -7.77 -8.23
CA TYR A 163 -3.98 -7.56 -6.80
C TYR A 163 -4.55 -6.18 -6.54
N GLN A 164 -5.43 -6.03 -5.56
CA GLN A 164 -6.03 -4.75 -5.23
C GLN A 164 -6.16 -4.52 -3.74
N TRP A 165 -5.82 -3.31 -3.29
CA TRP A 165 -6.20 -2.83 -1.96
C TRP A 165 -7.54 -2.12 -2.03
N THR A 166 -8.48 -2.53 -1.19
CA THR A 166 -9.79 -1.88 -1.04
C THR A 166 -9.71 -0.67 -0.11
N THR A 167 -10.61 0.29 -0.30
CA THR A 167 -10.63 1.53 0.50
C THR A 167 -11.39 1.42 1.79
N GLU A 168 -12.62 0.91 1.71
CA GLU A 168 -13.50 0.82 2.87
C GLU A 168 -13.05 -0.33 3.77
N GLY A 169 -12.97 -1.54 3.20
CA GLY A 169 -12.63 -2.77 3.91
C GLY A 169 -11.13 -2.96 4.22
N LYS A 170 -10.25 -2.26 3.50
CA LYS A 170 -8.77 -2.34 3.65
C LYS A 170 -8.25 -3.78 3.52
N PHE A 171 -8.88 -4.54 2.64
CA PHE A 171 -8.46 -5.88 2.27
C PHE A 171 -7.50 -5.81 1.08
N LEU A 172 -6.54 -6.72 1.07
CA LEU A 172 -5.78 -7.09 -0.12
C LEU A 172 -6.51 -8.24 -0.78
N GLU A 173 -6.90 -8.04 -2.03
CA GLU A 173 -7.65 -9.02 -2.80
C GLU A 173 -6.85 -9.45 -4.03
N LYS A 174 -6.72 -10.75 -4.25
CA LYS A 174 -6.30 -11.34 -5.53
C LYS A 174 -7.54 -11.51 -6.39
N VAL A 175 -7.57 -10.84 -7.53
CA VAL A 175 -8.74 -10.73 -8.41
C VAL A 175 -8.53 -11.53 -9.68
N ARG A 176 -9.52 -12.36 -10.01
CA ARG A 176 -9.62 -13.08 -11.29
C ARG A 176 -10.81 -12.53 -12.07
N ASN A 177 -10.68 -12.48 -13.41
CA ASN A 177 -11.72 -11.97 -14.32
C ASN A 177 -12.13 -10.52 -14.03
N VAL A 178 -11.13 -9.65 -13.88
CA VAL A 178 -11.32 -8.23 -13.50
C VAL A 178 -12.25 -7.52 -14.49
N GLY A 179 -13.39 -7.04 -14.02
CA GLY A 179 -14.39 -6.31 -14.78
C GLY A 179 -15.57 -7.15 -15.26
N GLU A 180 -15.54 -8.48 -15.08
CA GLU A 180 -16.57 -9.40 -15.58
C GLU A 180 -17.79 -9.57 -14.64
N LYS A 181 -18.03 -8.57 -13.77
CA LYS A 181 -19.17 -8.49 -12.84
C LYS A 181 -19.35 -9.77 -12.00
N GLU A 182 -20.26 -10.65 -12.41
CA GLU A 182 -20.63 -11.89 -11.71
C GLU A 182 -19.56 -12.98 -11.80
N SER A 183 -18.76 -12.96 -12.87
CA SER A 183 -17.64 -13.89 -13.05
C SER A 183 -16.36 -13.44 -12.34
N GLU A 184 -16.37 -12.22 -11.78
CA GLU A 184 -15.22 -11.70 -11.05
C GLU A 184 -15.11 -12.36 -9.68
N VAL A 185 -13.96 -12.96 -9.41
CA VAL A 185 -13.66 -13.59 -8.12
C VAL A 185 -12.63 -12.75 -7.40
N ARG A 186 -12.96 -12.32 -6.18
CA ARG A 186 -12.09 -11.55 -5.29
C ARG A 186 -11.73 -12.37 -4.08
N GLU A 187 -10.51 -12.87 -4.06
CA GLU A 187 -9.99 -13.65 -2.94
C GLU A 187 -9.24 -12.74 -1.97
N ARG A 188 -9.72 -12.61 -0.74
CA ARG A 188 -9.03 -11.82 0.29
C ARG A 188 -7.80 -12.61 0.77
N ILE A 189 -6.62 -12.01 0.62
CA ILE A 189 -5.32 -12.60 0.97
C ILE A 189 -4.57 -11.75 2.00
N GLY A 190 -5.17 -10.65 2.44
CA GLY A 190 -4.63 -9.83 3.51
C GLY A 190 -5.60 -8.74 3.95
N GLN A 191 -5.30 -8.11 5.07
CA GLN A 191 -6.11 -7.05 5.65
C GLN A 191 -5.23 -6.04 6.37
N VAL A 192 -5.63 -4.77 6.34
CA VAL A 192 -5.00 -3.72 7.13
C VAL A 192 -5.94 -3.22 8.22
N ILE A 193 -5.44 -3.20 9.45
CA ILE A 193 -6.09 -2.64 10.63
C ILE A 193 -5.39 -1.31 10.98
N PRO A 194 -6.02 -0.14 10.76
CA PRO A 194 -5.40 1.14 11.05
C PRO A 194 -5.16 1.34 12.55
N ALA A 195 -3.99 1.85 12.92
CA ALA A 195 -3.66 2.28 14.29
C ALA A 195 -3.70 3.82 14.40
N GLY A 196 -4.66 4.45 13.72
CA GLY A 196 -4.76 5.91 13.64
C GLY A 196 -3.50 6.57 13.06
N ALA A 197 -2.94 7.54 13.78
CA ALA A 197 -1.75 8.29 13.35
C ALA A 197 -0.41 7.59 13.67
N SER A 198 -0.43 6.47 14.41
CA SER A 198 0.77 5.74 14.79
C SER A 198 1.19 4.71 13.74
N GLY A 199 0.33 4.38 12.77
CA GLY A 199 0.61 3.43 11.69
C GLY A 199 -0.57 2.51 11.45
N PHE A 200 -0.28 1.24 11.15
CA PHE A 200 -1.28 0.22 10.83
C PHE A 200 -0.70 -1.18 11.01
N THR A 201 -1.55 -2.17 11.26
CA THR A 201 -1.18 -3.59 11.27
C THR A 201 -1.60 -4.22 9.96
N VAL A 202 -0.76 -5.08 9.38
CA VAL A 202 -1.04 -5.84 8.15
C VAL A 202 -1.11 -7.31 8.50
N LYS A 203 -2.22 -7.96 8.19
CA LYS A 203 -2.34 -9.41 8.09
C LYS A 203 -2.16 -9.81 6.64
N VAL A 204 -1.36 -10.83 6.35
CA VAL A 204 -1.12 -11.28 4.97
C VAL A 204 -0.86 -12.78 4.90
N ASP A 205 -1.43 -13.42 3.90
CA ASP A 205 -1.12 -14.78 3.49
C ASP A 205 0.13 -14.75 2.58
N GLU A 206 1.28 -15.05 3.17
CA GLU A 206 2.58 -15.03 2.50
C GLU A 206 2.70 -16.09 1.38
N SER A 207 1.83 -17.10 1.36
CA SER A 207 1.81 -18.10 0.28
C SER A 207 1.28 -17.54 -1.03
N LYS A 208 0.52 -16.43 -0.98
CA LYS A 208 -0.16 -15.83 -2.14
C LYS A 208 0.46 -14.51 -2.60
N ILE A 209 1.22 -13.84 -1.74
CA ILE A 209 1.94 -12.62 -2.07
C ILE A 209 3.22 -12.49 -1.21
N PRO A 210 4.35 -12.05 -1.79
CA PRO A 210 5.53 -11.69 -1.02
C PRO A 210 5.25 -10.62 0.04
N LYS A 211 5.72 -10.84 1.28
CA LYS A 211 5.57 -9.91 2.40
C LYS A 211 6.10 -8.51 2.06
N GLU A 212 7.19 -8.40 1.30
CA GLU A 212 7.79 -7.14 0.87
C GLU A 212 6.82 -6.32 0.01
N LEU A 213 6.17 -6.96 -0.96
CA LEU A 213 5.21 -6.31 -1.84
C LEU A 213 3.92 -5.97 -1.10
N ALA A 214 3.45 -6.84 -0.21
CA ALA A 214 2.30 -6.56 0.64
C ALA A 214 2.55 -5.34 1.54
N LEU A 215 3.69 -5.29 2.23
CA LEU A 215 4.08 -4.16 3.10
C LEU A 215 4.29 -2.86 2.31
N ALA A 216 5.00 -2.92 1.17
CA ALA A 216 5.27 -1.74 0.35
C ALA A 216 3.99 -1.18 -0.28
N SER A 217 3.12 -2.03 -0.81
CA SER A 217 1.83 -1.62 -1.39
C SER A 217 0.83 -1.15 -0.34
N ALA A 218 0.84 -1.74 0.86
CA ALA A 218 0.09 -1.25 2.01
C ALA A 218 0.58 0.15 2.42
N LEU A 219 1.90 0.40 2.48
CA LEU A 219 2.39 1.74 2.80
C LEU A 219 2.03 2.76 1.73
N CYS A 220 2.10 2.40 0.44
CA CYS A 220 1.61 3.26 -0.65
C CYS A 220 0.14 3.64 -0.43
N SER A 221 -0.72 2.65 -0.15
CA SER A 221 -2.15 2.86 0.10
C SER A 221 -2.39 3.66 1.39
N TYR A 222 -1.59 3.44 2.44
CA TYR A 222 -1.66 4.23 3.67
C TYR A 222 -1.35 5.69 3.42
N VAL A 223 -0.30 5.98 2.66
CA VAL A 223 0.13 7.35 2.36
C VAL A 223 -0.88 8.06 1.46
N ASP A 224 -1.32 7.41 0.39
CA ASP A 224 -2.15 8.02 -0.66
C ASP A 224 -3.61 8.10 -0.26
N HIS A 225 -4.14 7.02 0.33
CA HIS A 225 -5.56 6.76 0.39
C HIS A 225 -6.07 6.60 1.84
N TRP A 226 -5.56 5.67 2.66
CA TRP A 226 -6.14 5.39 4.00
C TRP A 226 -5.95 6.54 5.01
N ASN A 227 -4.98 7.42 4.78
CA ASN A 227 -4.66 8.54 5.66
C ASN A 227 -5.31 9.88 5.21
N THR A 228 -6.46 9.82 4.53
CA THR A 228 -7.16 10.99 3.99
C THR A 228 -8.60 11.10 4.47
N ASN A 229 -9.14 12.33 4.54
CA ASN A 229 -10.49 12.59 5.08
C ASN A 229 -11.58 12.63 4.01
N LEU A 230 -11.20 13.06 2.81
CA LEU A 230 -12.10 13.30 1.70
C LEU A 230 -11.53 12.60 0.49
N ALA A 231 -12.34 11.73 -0.11
CA ALA A 231 -12.05 11.03 -1.34
C ALA A 231 -13.18 11.31 -2.33
N VAL A 232 -12.85 11.85 -3.50
CA VAL A 232 -13.84 12.10 -4.56
C VAL A 232 -13.32 11.47 -5.84
N GLY A 233 -13.91 10.33 -6.24
CA GLY A 233 -13.43 9.56 -7.39
C GLY A 233 -11.97 9.11 -7.28
N GLY A 234 -11.50 8.85 -6.06
CA GLY A 234 -10.11 8.60 -5.67
C GLY A 234 -9.13 9.75 -5.91
N ILE A 235 -9.65 10.96 -5.91
CA ILE A 235 -8.88 12.13 -5.48
C ILE A 235 -8.96 12.21 -3.97
N TYR A 236 -7.86 11.88 -3.30
CA TYR A 236 -7.74 11.94 -1.85
C TYR A 236 -7.12 13.26 -1.39
N TYR A 237 -7.72 13.91 -0.38
CA TYR A 237 -7.24 15.15 0.21
C TYR A 237 -6.53 14.89 1.54
N ALA A 238 -5.25 15.26 1.62
CA ALA A 238 -4.41 15.06 2.79
C ALA A 238 -4.86 15.90 4.00
N ARG A 239 -4.75 15.36 5.22
CA ARG A 239 -4.85 16.13 6.47
C ARG A 239 -3.68 17.12 6.58
N LYS A 240 -3.95 18.39 6.90
CA LYS A 240 -2.92 19.46 7.05
C LYS A 240 -2.02 19.29 8.30
N TYR A 241 -2.55 18.72 9.38
CA TYR A 241 -1.89 18.61 10.69
C TYR A 241 -1.70 17.14 11.09
N SER A 242 -0.62 16.81 11.83
CA SER A 242 -0.25 15.53 12.48
C SER A 242 -0.08 14.23 11.66
N HIS A 243 -0.43 14.20 10.37
CA HIS A 243 -0.47 12.97 9.55
C HIS A 243 0.62 12.86 8.48
N VAL A 244 0.77 11.67 7.87
CA VAL A 244 1.75 11.44 6.80
C VAL A 244 1.51 12.39 5.63
N ARG A 245 2.48 13.26 5.37
CA ARG A 245 2.40 14.22 4.28
C ARG A 245 2.89 13.60 2.99
N TRP A 246 2.03 13.56 1.99
CA TRP A 246 2.43 13.48 0.59
C TRP A 246 2.11 14.81 -0.08
N LYS A 247 3.00 15.29 -0.96
CA LYS A 247 2.72 16.46 -1.78
C LYS A 247 2.26 15.92 -3.13
N ARG A 248 1.00 16.17 -3.46
CA ARG A 248 0.48 16.10 -4.82
C ARG A 248 0.85 17.43 -5.48
N ASP A 249 2.14 17.74 -5.60
CA ASP A 249 2.59 18.88 -6.40
C ASP A 249 2.76 18.38 -7.83
#